data_AF-A0A519LXS7-F1
#
_entry.id   AF-A0A519LXS7-F1
#
_cell.length_a   1.000
_cell.length_b   1.000
_cell.length_c   1.000
_cell.angle_alpha   90.00
_cell.angle_beta   90.00
_cell.angle_gamma   90.00
#
_symmetry.space_group_name_H-M   'P 1'
#
loop_
_entity.id
_entity.type
_entity.pdbx_description
1 polymer ?
#
loop_
_entity_poly.entity_id
_entity_poly.type
_entity_poly.pdbx_seq_one_letter_code
_entity_poly.pdbx_strand_id
1 'polypeptide(L)'
;VDRLDNKEIFNVLRMIRNSANFPYLIFLVPFDKEYAINALTENKIYNPKEYLKKIFDVEISLTPINESYLQPIFKNILNEFIDKGLGDSTSEEIAGLKQQVDGVFANIGLVNYNKPKYSTIKRALFKIIRNNRDIIRFTNSIKLSLKHNFDKLYFPDLIILELIKYENLVVYRKLFEGKNYLRTITKNERKVLELHTDDNKESPEAFSFIDSFGDYDNLILELKEDEKVNNYIISLVEGLFNEPEDQDFNSKLSIYYEFNYLNYIQFSINGISYEDIESLLDGKQTD
;
A
#
# COMPACT_ATOMS: atom_id res chain seq x y z
N VAL A 1 10.96 -6.52 -21.83
CA VAL A 1 12.12 -5.69 -22.22
C VAL A 1 12.49 -4.66 -21.14
N ASP A 2 11.54 -4.26 -20.30
CA ASP A 2 11.68 -3.14 -19.35
C ASP A 2 12.67 -3.30 -18.18
N ARG A 3 13.35 -4.45 -18.08
CA ARG A 3 14.42 -4.68 -17.09
C ARG A 3 15.82 -4.62 -17.69
N LEU A 4 15.89 -4.46 -19.01
CA LEU A 4 17.13 -4.36 -19.74
C LEU A 4 17.65 -2.93 -19.68
N ASP A 5 18.97 -2.78 -19.68
CA ASP A 5 19.60 -1.48 -19.80
C ASP A 5 19.39 -0.88 -21.20
N ASN A 6 19.69 0.41 -21.36
CA ASN A 6 19.44 1.10 -22.62
C ASN A 6 20.19 0.47 -23.81
N LYS A 7 21.39 -0.08 -23.61
CA LYS A 7 22.18 -0.72 -24.68
C LYS A 7 21.62 -2.11 -25.02
N GLU A 8 21.23 -2.87 -24.02
CA GLU A 8 20.60 -4.19 -24.16
C GLU A 8 19.29 -4.09 -24.94
N ILE A 9 18.44 -3.10 -24.65
CA ILE A 9 17.21 -2.85 -25.41
C ILE A 9 17.52 -2.62 -26.88
N PHE A 10 18.49 -1.74 -27.16
CA PHE A 10 18.90 -1.46 -28.54
C PHE A 10 19.39 -2.72 -29.25
N ASN A 11 20.19 -3.54 -28.57
CA ASN A 11 20.70 -4.80 -29.13
C ASN A 11 19.59 -5.81 -29.39
N VAL A 12 18.63 -5.97 -28.48
CA VAL A 12 17.46 -6.86 -28.66
C VAL A 12 16.62 -6.40 -29.85
N LEU A 13 16.33 -5.11 -29.95
CA LEU A 13 15.59 -4.53 -31.08
C LEU A 13 16.33 -4.73 -32.41
N ARG A 14 17.66 -4.54 -32.43
CA ARG A 14 18.48 -4.78 -33.62
C ARG A 14 18.50 -6.26 -33.99
N MET A 15 18.54 -7.16 -33.01
CA MET A 15 18.46 -8.60 -33.24
C MET A 15 17.14 -8.95 -33.91
N ILE A 16 16.01 -8.55 -33.32
CA ILE A 16 14.67 -8.77 -33.88
C ILE A 16 14.61 -8.26 -35.32
N ARG A 17 15.04 -7.02 -35.57
CA ARG A 17 15.06 -6.44 -36.92
C ARG A 17 15.84 -7.30 -37.93
N ASN A 18 16.98 -7.85 -37.55
CA ASN A 18 17.84 -8.62 -38.44
C ASN A 18 17.35 -10.08 -38.62
N SER A 19 16.61 -10.62 -37.65
CA SER A 19 16.11 -12.01 -37.67
C SER A 19 14.62 -12.14 -37.99
N ALA A 20 13.87 -11.04 -38.11
CA ALA A 20 12.42 -11.06 -38.34
C ALA A 20 11.99 -11.71 -39.66
N ASN A 21 12.91 -11.82 -40.64
CA ASN A 21 12.62 -12.39 -41.96
C ASN A 21 12.72 -13.93 -42.01
N PHE A 22 12.96 -14.61 -40.89
CA PHE A 22 12.99 -16.07 -40.89
C PHE A 22 11.57 -16.64 -40.97
N PRO A 23 11.30 -17.56 -41.91
CA PRO A 23 10.00 -18.22 -41.99
C PRO A 23 9.73 -19.00 -40.70
N TYR A 24 8.48 -18.98 -40.24
CA TYR A 24 8.00 -19.67 -39.03
C TYR A 24 8.52 -19.12 -37.69
N LEU A 25 9.09 -17.92 -37.66
CA LEU A 25 9.51 -17.24 -36.43
C LEU A 25 8.59 -16.06 -36.11
N ILE A 26 8.07 -16.01 -34.88
CA ILE A 26 7.25 -14.90 -34.38
C ILE A 26 7.91 -14.31 -33.13
N PHE A 27 8.14 -13.00 -33.13
CA PHE A 27 8.64 -12.28 -31.96
C PHE A 27 7.47 -11.68 -31.18
N LEU A 28 7.21 -12.19 -29.98
CA LEU A 28 6.30 -11.57 -29.02
C LEU A 28 7.12 -10.77 -28.00
N VAL A 29 6.98 -9.44 -28.02
CA VAL A 29 7.83 -8.55 -27.24
C VAL A 29 6.96 -7.69 -26.31
N PRO A 30 6.90 -8.01 -25.00
CA PRO A 30 6.31 -7.10 -24.02
C PRO A 30 7.31 -6.00 -23.68
N PHE A 31 6.92 -4.75 -23.92
CA PHE A 31 7.72 -3.56 -23.61
C PHE A 31 6.85 -2.35 -23.24
N ASP A 32 7.40 -1.48 -22.41
CA ASP A 32 6.95 -0.11 -22.21
C ASP A 32 7.47 0.75 -23.36
N LYS A 33 6.54 1.35 -24.11
CA LYS A 33 6.85 2.10 -25.33
C LYS A 33 7.67 3.36 -25.05
N GLU A 34 7.35 4.08 -23.98
CA GLU A 34 8.07 5.31 -23.62
C GLU A 34 9.48 4.96 -23.12
N TYR A 35 9.61 3.88 -22.34
CA TYR A 35 10.92 3.38 -21.93
C TYR A 35 11.80 2.99 -23.14
N ALA A 36 11.25 2.25 -24.11
CA ALA A 36 11.99 1.88 -25.32
C ALA A 36 12.38 3.10 -26.18
N ILE A 37 11.50 4.11 -26.28
CA ILE A 37 11.81 5.38 -26.97
C ILE A 37 12.97 6.09 -26.29
N ASN A 38 12.95 6.18 -24.96
CA ASN A 38 14.02 6.81 -24.19
C ASN A 38 15.34 6.08 -24.38
N ALA A 39 15.34 4.75 -24.28
CA ALA A 39 16.54 3.92 -24.51
C ALA A 39 17.13 4.13 -25.92
N LEU A 40 16.30 4.17 -26.96
CA LEU A 40 16.74 4.43 -28.33
C LEU A 40 17.27 5.86 -28.52
N THR A 41 16.66 6.84 -27.84
CA THR A 41 17.13 8.23 -27.83
C THR A 41 18.53 8.32 -27.23
N GLU A 42 18.78 7.66 -26.10
CA GLU A 42 20.10 7.61 -25.47
C GLU A 42 21.15 6.91 -26.32
N ASN A 43 20.75 5.93 -27.12
CA ASN A 43 21.60 5.28 -28.13
C ASN A 43 21.75 6.11 -29.42
N LYS A 44 21.35 7.38 -29.42
CA LYS A 44 21.49 8.33 -30.53
C LYS A 44 20.79 7.89 -31.82
N ILE A 45 19.69 7.14 -31.70
CA ILE A 45 18.88 6.76 -32.86
C ILE A 45 18.05 7.95 -33.30
N TYR A 46 18.20 8.32 -34.58
CA TYR A 46 17.40 9.35 -35.20
C TYR A 46 15.94 8.89 -35.33
N ASN A 47 15.03 9.68 -34.76
CA ASN A 47 13.58 9.42 -34.71
C ASN A 47 13.19 8.02 -34.17
N PRO A 48 13.34 7.78 -32.85
CA PRO A 48 13.07 6.49 -32.21
C PRO A 48 11.68 5.90 -32.45
N LYS A 49 10.65 6.75 -32.55
CA LYS A 49 9.26 6.32 -32.78
C LYS A 49 9.11 5.64 -34.14
N GLU A 50 9.70 6.23 -35.18
CA GLU A 50 9.71 5.64 -36.53
C GLU A 50 10.62 4.41 -36.62
N TYR A 51 11.66 4.34 -35.79
CA TYR A 51 12.50 3.14 -35.70
C TYR A 51 11.70 1.94 -35.17
N LEU A 52 10.92 2.11 -34.10
CA LEU A 52 10.08 1.04 -33.52
C LEU A 52 9.03 0.52 -34.50
N LYS A 53 8.37 1.41 -35.26
CA LYS A 53 7.41 1.03 -36.31
C LYS A 53 8.00 0.15 -37.41
N LYS A 54 9.31 0.20 -37.63
CA LYS A 54 10.02 -0.65 -38.61
C LYS A 54 10.36 -2.03 -38.08
N ILE A 55 10.23 -2.23 -36.77
CA ILE A 55 10.54 -3.50 -36.09
C ILE A 55 9.27 -4.28 -35.80
N PHE A 56 8.22 -3.60 -35.35
CA PHE A 56 6.95 -4.23 -35.00
C PHE A 56 5.92 -4.02 -36.09
N ASP A 57 5.48 -5.11 -36.71
CA ASP A 57 4.40 -5.08 -37.70
C ASP A 57 3.04 -4.84 -37.03
N VAL A 58 2.87 -5.33 -35.80
CA VAL A 58 1.64 -5.18 -34.99
C VAL A 58 2.02 -4.73 -33.59
N GLU A 59 1.44 -3.62 -33.15
CA GLU A 59 1.52 -3.14 -31.77
C GLU A 59 0.15 -3.28 -31.10
N ILE A 60 0.09 -3.99 -29.97
CA ILE A 60 -1.13 -4.15 -29.18
C ILE A 60 -0.93 -3.41 -27.85
N SER A 61 -1.70 -2.35 -27.63
CA SER A 61 -1.73 -1.66 -26.34
C SER A 61 -2.65 -2.41 -25.37
N LEU A 62 -2.14 -2.74 -24.18
CA LEU A 62 -2.99 -3.27 -23.10
C LEU A 62 -3.93 -2.18 -22.60
N THR A 63 -5.19 -2.55 -22.34
CA THR A 63 -6.15 -1.63 -21.72
C THR A 63 -5.77 -1.36 -20.26
N PRO A 64 -6.11 -0.17 -19.72
CA PRO A 64 -5.96 0.09 -18.30
C PRO A 64 -6.69 -0.99 -17.47
N ILE A 65 -6.04 -1.46 -16.41
CA ILE A 65 -6.63 -2.43 -15.50
C ILE A 65 -7.68 -1.70 -14.65
N ASN A 66 -8.91 -2.22 -14.65
CA ASN A 66 -10.00 -1.66 -13.85
C ASN A 66 -9.93 -2.16 -12.40
N GLU A 67 -10.29 -1.30 -11.45
CA GLU A 67 -10.44 -1.64 -10.03
C GLU A 67 -11.37 -2.84 -9.80
N SER A 68 -12.44 -2.97 -10.61
CA SER A 68 -13.39 -4.09 -10.55
C SER A 68 -12.76 -5.44 -10.90
N TYR A 69 -11.64 -5.44 -11.62
CA TYR A 69 -10.84 -6.63 -11.91
C TYR A 69 -9.87 -6.94 -10.76
N LEU A 70 -9.23 -5.90 -10.19
CA LEU A 70 -8.23 -6.05 -9.12
C LEU A 70 -8.87 -6.45 -7.78
N GLN A 71 -10.04 -5.90 -7.46
CA GLN A 71 -10.77 -6.14 -6.22
C GLN A 71 -10.99 -7.61 -5.88
N PRO A 72 -11.63 -8.43 -6.74
CA PRO A 72 -11.87 -9.84 -6.41
C PRO A 72 -10.55 -10.63 -6.25
N ILE A 73 -9.54 -10.32 -7.06
CA ILE A 73 -8.21 -10.95 -6.95
C ILE A 73 -7.60 -10.66 -5.58
N PHE A 74 -7.57 -9.39 -5.19
CA PHE A 74 -6.99 -8.98 -3.92
C PHE A 74 -7.76 -9.59 -2.74
N LYS A 75 -9.09 -9.47 -2.74
CA LYS A 75 -9.94 -10.05 -1.70
C LYS A 75 -9.71 -11.57 -1.54
N ASN A 76 -9.61 -12.30 -2.65
CA ASN A 76 -9.42 -13.75 -2.63
C ASN A 76 -8.07 -14.14 -2.02
N ILE A 77 -6.98 -13.45 -2.39
CA ILE A 77 -5.64 -13.74 -1.84
C ILE A 77 -5.60 -13.49 -0.33
N LEU A 78 -6.25 -12.44 0.16
CA LEU A 78 -6.35 -12.16 1.60
C LEU A 78 -7.18 -13.21 2.33
N ASN A 79 -8.35 -13.57 1.78
CA ASN A 79 -9.22 -14.59 2.39
C ASN A 79 -8.54 -15.95 2.45
N GLU A 80 -7.84 -16.36 1.39
CA GLU A 80 -7.08 -17.61 1.38
C GLU A 80 -5.98 -17.62 2.46
N PHE A 81 -5.30 -16.48 2.65
CA PHE A 81 -4.32 -16.35 3.71
C PHE A 81 -4.95 -16.41 5.10
N ILE A 82 -6.10 -15.77 5.31
CA ILE A 82 -6.79 -15.80 6.60
C ILE A 82 -7.23 -17.24 6.92
N ASP A 83 -7.67 -18.01 5.91
CA ASP A 83 -8.11 -19.40 6.10
C ASP A 83 -6.98 -20.37 6.40
N LYS A 84 -5.78 -20.15 5.84
CA LYS A 84 -4.67 -21.14 5.88
C LYS A 84 -3.43 -20.68 6.64
N GLY A 85 -3.23 -19.37 6.75
CA GLY A 85 -2.00 -18.74 7.23
C GLY A 85 -2.04 -18.30 8.69
N LEU A 86 -3.23 -18.31 9.32
CA LEU A 86 -3.44 -17.95 10.72
C LEU A 86 -3.73 -19.22 11.52
N GLY A 87 -2.70 -20.06 11.70
CA GLY A 87 -2.84 -21.46 12.16
C GLY A 87 -3.54 -21.64 13.50
N ASP A 88 -3.18 -20.87 14.53
CA ASP A 88 -3.71 -21.01 15.89
C ASP A 88 -4.95 -20.14 16.16
N SER A 89 -5.51 -19.48 15.13
CA SER A 89 -6.66 -18.59 15.28
C SER A 89 -7.97 -19.35 15.44
N THR A 90 -8.84 -18.84 16.32
CA THR A 90 -10.19 -19.34 16.53
C THR A 90 -11.11 -19.02 15.34
N SER A 91 -12.21 -19.76 15.20
CA SER A 91 -13.20 -19.49 14.15
C SER A 91 -13.84 -18.11 14.27
N GLU A 92 -13.97 -17.57 15.49
CA GLU A 92 -14.50 -16.22 15.73
C GLU A 92 -13.53 -15.14 15.24
N GLU A 93 -12.22 -15.30 15.48
CA GLU A 93 -11.19 -14.37 15.00
C GLU A 93 -11.09 -14.37 13.48
N ILE A 94 -11.13 -15.56 12.87
CA ILE A 94 -11.16 -15.72 11.41
C ILE A 94 -12.40 -15.04 10.81
N ALA A 95 -13.57 -15.25 11.40
CA ALA A 95 -14.82 -14.62 10.94
C ALA A 95 -14.77 -13.10 11.08
N GLY A 96 -14.24 -12.60 12.20
CA GLY A 96 -14.04 -11.18 12.46
C GLY A 96 -13.13 -10.51 11.44
N LEU A 97 -11.97 -11.11 11.14
CA LEU A 97 -11.05 -10.60 10.11
C LEU A 97 -11.69 -10.62 8.72
N LYS A 98 -12.40 -11.70 8.36
CA LYS A 98 -13.11 -11.78 7.07
C LYS A 98 -14.18 -10.70 6.92
N GLN A 99 -14.90 -10.37 7.99
CA GLN A 99 -15.86 -9.27 7.98
C GLN A 99 -15.18 -7.92 7.71
N GLN A 100 -13.98 -7.70 8.24
CA GLN A 100 -13.20 -6.48 7.98
C GLN A 100 -12.65 -6.45 6.56
N VAL A 101 -12.16 -7.58 6.03
CA VAL A 101 -11.79 -7.71 4.61
C VAL A 101 -12.98 -7.37 3.73
N ASP A 102 -14.15 -7.93 4.02
CA ASP A 102 -15.40 -7.57 3.33
C ASP A 102 -15.70 -6.07 3.45
N GLY A 103 -15.48 -5.46 4.61
CA GLY A 103 -15.64 -4.02 4.83
C GLY A 103 -14.73 -3.16 3.95
N VAL A 104 -13.46 -3.55 3.80
CA VAL A 104 -12.47 -2.89 2.92
C VAL A 104 -12.92 -2.94 1.48
N PHE A 105 -13.40 -4.10 1.02
CA PHE A 105 -13.80 -4.30 -0.37
C PHE A 105 -15.31 -4.12 -0.64
N ALA A 106 -16.14 -3.77 0.34
CA ALA A 106 -17.58 -3.56 0.11
C ALA A 106 -17.83 -2.23 -0.63
N ASN A 107 -18.73 -2.23 -1.62
CA ASN A 107 -19.19 -1.01 -2.30
C ASN A 107 -18.06 -0.09 -2.78
N ILE A 108 -17.02 -0.66 -3.44
CA ILE A 108 -15.92 0.13 -4.01
C ILE A 108 -16.49 1.13 -5.02
N GLY A 109 -16.13 2.40 -4.87
CA GLY A 109 -16.69 3.53 -5.61
C GLY A 109 -17.84 4.28 -4.91
N LEU A 110 -18.33 3.82 -3.74
CA LEU A 110 -19.35 4.51 -2.94
C LEU A 110 -18.80 4.90 -1.56
N VAL A 111 -18.92 6.18 -1.21
CA VAL A 111 -18.51 6.72 0.11
C VAL A 111 -19.57 6.36 1.14
N ASN A 112 -19.19 5.62 2.19
CA ASN A 112 -20.01 5.44 3.38
C ASN A 112 -19.43 6.27 4.52
N TYR A 113 -20.08 7.39 4.84
CA TYR A 113 -19.64 8.33 5.88
C TYR A 113 -19.69 7.73 7.29
N ASN A 114 -20.44 6.64 7.51
CA ASN A 114 -20.57 6.00 8.82
C ASN A 114 -19.41 5.03 9.12
N LYS A 115 -18.44 4.88 8.20
CA LYS A 115 -17.29 4.00 8.33
C LYS A 115 -16.00 4.73 7.89
N PRO A 116 -15.48 5.66 8.71
CA PRO A 116 -14.49 6.64 8.26
C PRO A 116 -13.14 6.02 7.85
N LYS A 117 -12.68 4.98 8.54
CA LYS A 117 -11.43 4.28 8.17
C LYS A 117 -11.58 3.53 6.85
N TYR A 118 -12.65 2.74 6.71
CA TYR A 118 -12.95 2.04 5.45
C TYR A 118 -13.15 2.99 4.27
N SER A 119 -13.83 4.13 4.48
CA SER A 119 -14.00 5.15 3.45
C SER A 119 -12.65 5.70 2.96
N THR A 120 -11.73 5.93 3.90
CA THR A 120 -10.38 6.41 3.58
C THR A 120 -9.60 5.38 2.79
N ILE A 121 -9.61 4.11 3.22
CA ILE A 121 -8.97 3.00 2.49
C ILE A 121 -9.51 2.95 1.07
N LYS A 122 -10.84 2.98 0.87
CA LYS A 122 -11.48 2.91 -0.46
C LYS A 122 -11.07 4.04 -1.40
N ARG A 123 -10.86 5.25 -0.87
CA ARG A 123 -10.44 6.42 -1.67
C ARG A 123 -9.00 6.34 -2.17
N ALA A 124 -8.16 5.53 -1.52
CA ALA A 124 -6.72 5.44 -1.78
C ALA A 124 -6.28 4.11 -2.40
N LEU A 125 -6.93 3.00 -2.05
CA LEU A 125 -6.48 1.63 -2.32
C LEU A 125 -6.05 1.42 -3.78
N PHE A 126 -6.93 1.69 -4.75
CA PHE A 126 -6.62 1.47 -6.17
C PHE A 126 -5.98 2.67 -6.88
N LYS A 127 -5.77 3.79 -6.18
CA LYS A 127 -4.86 4.85 -6.63
C LYS A 127 -3.39 4.44 -6.39
N ILE A 128 -3.16 3.66 -5.33
CA ILE A 128 -1.84 3.14 -4.93
C ILE A 128 -1.59 1.77 -5.59
N ILE A 129 -2.52 0.83 -5.46
CA ILE A 129 -2.41 -0.55 -5.96
C ILE A 129 -3.01 -0.63 -7.37
N ARG A 130 -2.17 -0.57 -8.40
CA ARG A 130 -2.63 -0.35 -9.79
C ARG A 130 -2.63 -1.60 -10.66
N ASN A 131 -1.98 -2.66 -10.22
CA ASN A 131 -1.82 -3.89 -11.00
C ASN A 131 -1.65 -5.13 -10.11
N ASN A 132 -1.64 -6.32 -10.73
CA ASN A 132 -1.48 -7.59 -10.02
C ASN A 132 -0.16 -7.69 -9.23
N ARG A 133 0.95 -7.11 -9.72
CA ARG A 133 2.22 -7.11 -8.99
C ARG A 133 2.13 -6.30 -7.71
N ASP A 134 1.42 -5.17 -7.76
CA ASP A 134 1.20 -4.34 -6.58
C ASP A 134 0.36 -5.08 -5.55
N ILE A 135 -0.72 -5.76 -5.98
CA ILE A 135 -1.53 -6.62 -5.12
C ILE A 135 -0.65 -7.65 -4.42
N ILE A 136 0.19 -8.39 -5.16
CA ILE A 136 1.03 -9.44 -4.59
C ILE A 136 2.03 -8.87 -3.59
N ARG A 137 2.73 -7.79 -3.93
CA ARG A 137 3.71 -7.15 -3.03
C ARG A 137 3.04 -6.63 -1.75
N PHE A 138 1.93 -5.93 -1.91
CA PHE A 138 1.20 -5.33 -0.81
C PHE A 138 0.60 -6.40 0.11
N THR A 139 -0.03 -7.43 -0.47
CA THR A 139 -0.61 -8.54 0.29
C THR A 139 0.47 -9.30 1.05
N ASN A 140 1.65 -9.52 0.47
CA ASN A 140 2.75 -10.18 1.19
C ASN A 140 3.20 -9.38 2.42
N SER A 141 3.21 -8.04 2.34
CA SER A 141 3.48 -7.19 3.50
C SER A 141 2.42 -7.35 4.59
N ILE A 142 1.13 -7.40 4.21
CA ILE A 142 0.01 -7.65 5.13
C ILE A 142 0.06 -9.06 5.74
N LYS A 143 0.46 -10.07 4.97
CA LYS A 143 0.58 -11.46 5.46
C LYS A 143 1.60 -11.56 6.60
N LEU A 144 2.79 -11.00 6.39
CA LEU A 144 3.86 -10.96 7.40
C LEU A 144 3.39 -10.25 8.68
N SER A 145 2.74 -9.12 8.46
CA SER A 145 2.13 -8.27 9.46
C SER A 145 1.12 -9.01 10.36
N LEU A 146 0.17 -9.71 9.74
CA LEU A 146 -0.89 -10.43 10.46
C LEU A 146 -0.39 -11.69 11.16
N LYS A 147 0.52 -12.44 10.54
CA LYS A 147 0.99 -13.74 11.06
C LYS A 147 1.46 -13.67 12.51
N HIS A 148 2.09 -12.56 12.91
CA HIS A 148 2.71 -12.41 14.24
C HIS A 148 1.94 -11.50 15.21
N ASN A 149 0.99 -10.70 14.73
CA ASN A 149 0.41 -9.62 15.53
C ASN A 149 -1.10 -9.40 15.31
N PHE A 150 -1.83 -10.33 14.69
CA PHE A 150 -3.27 -10.13 14.43
C PHE A 150 -4.09 -9.89 15.72
N ASP A 151 -3.64 -10.42 16.86
CA ASP A 151 -4.23 -10.28 18.18
C ASP A 151 -3.98 -8.91 18.84
N LYS A 152 -3.09 -8.11 18.26
CA LYS A 152 -2.65 -6.80 18.79
C LYS A 152 -3.04 -5.63 17.92
N LEU A 153 -3.65 -5.89 16.77
CA LEU A 153 -3.89 -4.90 15.73
C LEU A 153 -5.35 -4.86 15.32
N TYR A 154 -5.73 -3.68 14.86
CA TYR A 154 -6.99 -3.45 14.17
C TYR A 154 -6.73 -3.44 12.65
N PHE A 155 -7.43 -4.30 11.91
CA PHE A 155 -7.14 -4.53 10.50
C PHE A 155 -7.24 -3.27 9.61
N PRO A 156 -8.26 -2.40 9.75
CA PRO A 156 -8.30 -1.15 8.99
C PRO A 156 -7.08 -0.26 9.23
N ASP A 157 -6.56 -0.19 10.46
CA ASP A 157 -5.34 0.59 10.77
C ASP A 157 -4.12 -0.02 10.09
N LEU A 158 -3.99 -1.35 10.13
CA LEU A 158 -2.93 -2.07 9.44
C LEU A 158 -2.95 -1.77 7.93
N ILE A 159 -4.12 -1.81 7.30
CA ILE A 159 -4.24 -1.51 5.87
C ILE A 159 -3.85 -0.06 5.57
N ILE A 160 -4.30 0.91 6.38
CA ILE A 160 -3.92 2.32 6.20
C ILE A 160 -2.40 2.49 6.31
N LEU A 161 -1.79 1.91 7.35
CA LEU A 161 -0.35 2.01 7.58
C LEU A 161 0.47 1.37 6.47
N GLU A 162 0.08 0.17 6.03
CA GLU A 162 0.75 -0.50 4.93
C GLU A 162 0.57 0.27 3.62
N LEU A 163 -0.57 0.92 3.38
CA LEU A 163 -0.76 1.76 2.18
C LEU A 163 0.17 2.98 2.20
N ILE A 164 0.29 3.65 3.34
CA ILE A 164 1.23 4.78 3.51
C ILE A 164 2.66 4.30 3.29
N LYS A 165 3.05 3.18 3.90
CA LYS A 165 4.39 2.59 3.79
C LYS A 165 4.73 2.15 2.36
N TYR A 166 3.78 1.57 1.65
CA TYR A 166 3.95 1.12 0.27
C TYR A 166 4.17 2.29 -0.69
N GLU A 167 3.42 3.37 -0.52
CA GLU A 167 3.46 4.54 -1.41
C GLU A 167 4.59 5.51 -1.04
N ASN A 168 4.74 5.84 0.25
CA ASN A 168 5.69 6.85 0.72
C ASN A 168 6.26 6.50 2.10
N LEU A 169 7.43 5.86 2.08
CA LEU A 169 8.16 5.48 3.29
C LEU A 169 8.58 6.67 4.16
N VAL A 170 8.82 7.84 3.58
CA VAL A 170 9.20 9.04 4.34
C VAL A 170 8.04 9.50 5.22
N VAL A 171 6.82 9.53 4.67
CA VAL A 171 5.61 9.88 5.45
C VAL A 171 5.35 8.84 6.54
N TYR A 172 5.47 7.54 6.21
CA TYR A 172 5.35 6.47 7.20
C TYR A 172 6.32 6.66 8.38
N ARG A 173 7.60 6.97 8.09
CA ARG A 173 8.61 7.22 9.14
C ARG A 173 8.25 8.44 9.97
N LYS A 174 7.88 9.57 9.34
CA LYS A 174 7.48 10.79 10.04
C LYS A 174 6.38 10.56 11.07
N LEU A 175 5.40 9.70 10.79
CA LEU A 175 4.30 9.38 11.72
C LEU A 175 4.78 8.80 13.05
N PHE A 176 5.85 7.99 13.05
CA PHE A 176 6.30 7.27 14.24
C PHE A 176 7.60 7.83 14.83
N GLU A 177 8.42 8.49 14.02
CA GLU A 177 9.65 9.16 14.45
C GLU A 177 9.35 10.59 14.96
N GLY A 178 8.33 11.25 14.41
CA GLY A 178 7.91 12.61 14.76
C GLY A 178 7.00 12.64 15.99
N LYS A 179 7.60 12.82 17.17
CA LYS A 179 6.89 12.79 18.47
C LYS A 179 5.96 13.97 18.72
N ASN A 180 6.02 15.02 17.89
CA ASN A 180 5.33 16.30 18.12
C ASN A 180 4.11 16.49 17.21
N TYR A 181 3.74 15.49 16.42
CA TYR A 181 2.58 15.56 15.52
C TYR A 181 1.28 15.08 16.16
N LEU A 182 1.35 14.35 17.27
CA LEU A 182 0.22 13.69 17.91
C LEU A 182 -0.02 14.27 19.29
N ARG A 183 -1.28 14.54 19.60
CA ARG A 183 -1.74 14.93 20.94
C ARG A 183 -2.73 13.92 21.49
N THR A 184 -2.83 13.88 22.81
CA THR A 184 -3.83 13.08 23.51
C THR A 184 -4.96 13.99 23.96
N ILE A 185 -6.21 13.53 23.77
CA ILE A 185 -7.41 14.17 24.30
C ILE A 185 -8.30 13.11 24.97
N THR A 186 -9.09 13.53 25.96
CA THR A 186 -10.05 12.65 26.62
C THR A 186 -11.42 12.75 25.94
N LYS A 187 -11.89 11.68 25.30
CA LYS A 187 -13.24 11.54 24.72
C LYS A 187 -13.96 10.36 25.38
N ASN A 188 -15.18 10.58 25.90
CA ASN A 188 -16.00 9.53 26.52
C ASN A 188 -15.23 8.67 27.55
N GLU A 189 -14.49 9.31 28.46
CA GLU A 189 -13.64 8.67 29.50
C GLU A 189 -12.45 7.85 28.95
N ARG A 190 -12.19 7.90 27.64
CA ARG A 190 -11.03 7.26 27.00
C ARG A 190 -10.06 8.30 26.48
N LYS A 191 -8.77 8.00 26.60
CA LYS A 191 -7.72 8.79 25.96
C LYS A 191 -7.53 8.36 24.52
N VAL A 192 -7.61 9.32 23.61
CA VAL A 192 -7.53 9.10 22.16
C VAL A 192 -6.50 10.01 21.53
N LEU A 193 -5.99 9.58 20.38
CA LEU A 193 -4.99 10.29 19.61
C LEU A 193 -5.62 11.15 18.54
N GLU A 194 -5.06 12.35 18.38
CA GLU A 194 -5.43 13.26 17.32
C GLU A 194 -4.17 13.94 16.75
N LEU A 195 -4.21 14.26 15.47
CA LEU A 195 -3.17 15.07 14.84
C LEU A 195 -3.23 16.50 15.36
N HIS A 196 -2.08 17.07 15.67
CA HIS A 196 -1.99 18.48 16.00
C HIS A 196 -2.22 19.37 14.76
N THR A 197 -3.00 20.43 14.93
CA THR A 197 -3.28 21.46 13.94
C THR A 197 -3.30 22.82 14.63
N ASP A 198 -2.97 23.89 13.89
CA ASP A 198 -2.85 25.25 14.45
C ASP A 198 -4.19 25.82 14.98
N ASP A 199 -5.33 25.29 14.51
CA ASP A 199 -6.68 25.72 14.90
C ASP A 199 -7.14 25.15 16.26
N ASN A 200 -6.34 24.29 16.87
CA ASN A 200 -6.71 23.57 18.07
C ASN A 200 -6.65 24.46 19.32
N LYS A 201 -7.81 24.89 19.82
CA LYS A 201 -7.94 25.83 20.95
C LYS A 201 -7.67 25.23 22.33
N GLU A 202 -7.65 23.91 22.47
CA GLU A 202 -7.48 23.24 23.75
C GLU A 202 -6.01 22.96 24.05
N SER A 203 -5.60 23.29 25.28
CA SER A 203 -4.30 22.94 25.83
C SER A 203 -4.11 21.42 25.76
N PRO A 204 -3.09 20.91 25.04
CA PRO A 204 -2.90 19.48 24.90
C PRO A 204 -2.63 18.82 26.26
N GLU A 205 -3.23 17.65 26.50
CA GLU A 205 -2.73 16.74 27.52
C GLU A 205 -1.43 16.13 26.98
N ALA A 206 -0.37 16.15 27.79
CA ALA A 206 0.90 15.52 27.41
C ALA A 206 0.64 14.05 27.04
N PHE A 207 1.16 13.64 25.87
CA PHE A 207 1.09 12.26 25.40
C PHE A 207 1.80 11.36 26.42
N SER A 208 1.04 10.52 27.13
CA SER A 208 1.49 9.95 28.41
C SER A 208 2.65 8.96 28.30
N PHE A 209 2.89 8.42 27.09
CA PHE A 209 3.98 7.49 26.82
C PHE A 209 5.26 8.17 26.31
N ILE A 210 5.18 9.45 25.93
CA ILE A 210 6.27 10.22 25.35
C ILE A 210 6.13 11.63 25.91
N ASP A 211 6.86 11.95 26.98
CA ASP A 211 6.96 13.30 27.54
C ASP A 211 7.41 14.30 26.45
N SER A 212 6.47 14.81 25.65
CA SER A 212 6.66 15.95 24.78
C SER A 212 6.18 17.18 25.55
N PHE A 213 7.07 17.70 26.40
CA PHE A 213 7.00 19.09 26.82
C PHE A 213 7.65 19.92 25.70
N GLY A 214 6.91 20.24 24.64
CA GLY A 214 7.46 20.96 23.49
C GLY A 214 6.41 21.51 22.51
N ASP A 215 6.88 22.35 21.58
CA ASP A 215 6.10 22.88 20.47
C ASP A 215 5.62 21.71 19.58
N TYR A 216 4.32 21.68 19.30
CA TYR A 216 3.73 20.71 18.40
C TYR A 216 3.88 21.16 16.95
N ASP A 217 4.15 20.23 16.06
CA ASP A 217 4.26 20.49 14.63
C ASP A 217 2.95 20.07 13.92
N ASN A 218 2.62 20.74 12.82
CA ASN A 218 1.43 20.44 12.03
C ASN A 218 1.79 19.55 10.83
N LEU A 219 1.77 18.23 11.04
CA LEU A 219 2.12 17.25 9.98
C LEU A 219 1.29 17.44 8.72
N ILE A 220 -0.01 17.72 8.86
CA ILE A 220 -0.90 17.86 7.72
C ILE A 220 -0.53 19.09 6.89
N LEU A 221 -0.14 20.19 7.53
CA LEU A 221 0.37 21.37 6.83
C LEU A 221 1.67 21.06 6.09
N GLU A 222 2.64 20.43 6.76
CA GLU A 222 3.90 20.01 6.13
C GLU A 222 3.66 19.12 4.89
N LEU A 223 2.74 18.16 5.00
CA LEU A 223 2.42 17.25 3.89
C LEU A 223 1.69 17.95 2.75
N LYS A 224 0.91 19.00 3.02
CA LYS A 224 0.24 19.81 1.99
C LYS A 224 1.22 20.69 1.22
N GLU A 225 2.33 21.09 1.84
CA GLU A 225 3.37 21.90 1.22
C GLU A 225 4.34 21.09 0.35
N ASP A 226 4.46 19.77 0.59
CA ASP A 226 5.29 18.89 -0.23
C ASP A 226 4.57 18.47 -1.52
N GLU A 227 4.97 19.05 -2.66
CA GLU A 227 4.42 18.75 -3.99
C GLU A 227 4.53 17.27 -4.40
N LYS A 228 5.38 16.48 -3.74
CA LYS A 228 5.52 15.04 -4.00
C LYS A 228 4.52 14.19 -3.23
N VAL A 229 3.78 14.77 -2.28
CA VAL A 229 2.80 14.05 -1.46
C VAL A 229 1.41 14.19 -2.08
N ASN A 230 0.82 13.05 -2.44
CA ASN A 230 -0.52 13.04 -3.01
C ASN A 230 -1.60 13.23 -1.93
N ASN A 231 -2.70 13.90 -2.29
CA ASN A 231 -3.85 14.14 -1.40
C ASN A 231 -4.45 12.86 -0.78
N TYR A 232 -4.37 11.72 -1.46
CA TYR A 232 -4.86 10.46 -0.88
C TYR A 232 -3.98 9.97 0.28
N ILE A 233 -2.68 10.27 0.29
CA ILE A 233 -1.77 9.98 1.42
C ILE A 233 -2.16 10.83 2.62
N ILE A 234 -2.41 12.12 2.41
CA ILE A 234 -2.90 13.03 3.46
C ILE A 234 -4.21 12.47 4.05
N SER A 235 -5.14 12.04 3.18
CA SER A 235 -6.39 11.45 3.65
C SER A 235 -6.19 10.15 4.44
N LEU A 236 -5.18 9.33 4.09
CA LEU A 236 -4.80 8.13 4.84
C LEU A 236 -4.26 8.49 6.22
N VAL A 237 -3.40 9.50 6.30
CA VAL A 237 -2.86 10.00 7.58
C VAL A 237 -3.97 10.52 8.49
N GLU A 238 -4.86 11.36 7.98
CA GLU A 238 -6.04 11.84 8.73
C GLU A 238 -6.94 10.66 9.13
N GLY A 239 -7.19 9.73 8.20
CA GLY A 239 -8.05 8.58 8.41
C GLY A 239 -7.53 7.57 9.43
N LEU A 240 -6.21 7.49 9.61
CA LEU A 240 -5.58 6.63 10.60
C LEU A 240 -6.04 6.96 12.03
N PHE A 241 -6.29 8.24 12.31
CA PHE A 241 -6.70 8.72 13.64
C PHE A 241 -8.21 9.00 13.75
N ASN A 242 -9.02 8.53 12.80
CA ASN A 242 -10.47 8.49 12.97
C ASN A 242 -10.89 7.41 13.97
N GLU A 243 -12.06 7.57 14.60
CA GLU A 243 -12.64 6.57 15.50
C GLU A 243 -12.90 5.24 14.76
N PRO A 244 -12.56 4.08 15.35
CA PRO A 244 -12.82 2.77 14.76
C PRO A 244 -14.30 2.41 14.83
N GLU A 245 -14.73 1.49 13.97
CA GLU A 245 -16.09 0.97 13.98
C GLU A 245 -16.31 0.03 15.18
N ASP A 246 -17.14 0.41 16.15
CA ASP A 246 -17.31 -0.30 17.44
C ASP A 246 -17.57 -1.81 17.33
N GLN A 247 -18.36 -2.22 16.33
CA GLN A 247 -18.76 -3.62 16.12
C GLN A 247 -17.68 -4.47 15.44
N ASP A 248 -16.62 -3.85 14.95
CA ASP A 248 -15.57 -4.60 14.26
C ASP A 248 -14.72 -5.39 15.25
N PHE A 249 -14.25 -6.54 14.77
CA PHE A 249 -13.26 -7.36 15.47
C PHE A 249 -12.01 -6.52 15.82
N ASN A 250 -11.54 -6.60 17.06
CA ASN A 250 -10.38 -5.82 17.53
C ASN A 250 -10.48 -4.29 17.35
N SER A 251 -11.67 -3.69 17.23
CA SER A 251 -11.84 -2.23 17.15
C SER A 251 -11.18 -1.48 18.31
N LYS A 252 -11.24 -2.06 19.52
CA LYS A 252 -10.57 -1.57 20.73
C LYS A 252 -9.04 -1.52 20.64
N LEU A 253 -8.42 -2.21 19.68
CA LEU A 253 -6.98 -2.24 19.43
C LEU A 253 -6.55 -1.19 18.40
N SER A 254 -7.46 -0.31 17.97
CA SER A 254 -7.13 0.75 17.03
C SER A 254 -6.08 1.70 17.60
N ILE A 255 -5.20 2.20 16.72
CA ILE A 255 -4.21 3.25 17.02
C ILE A 255 -4.87 4.56 17.47
N TYR A 256 -6.16 4.76 17.16
CA TYR A 256 -6.95 5.86 17.68
C TYR A 256 -6.92 5.95 19.21
N TYR A 257 -6.85 4.81 19.91
CA TYR A 257 -6.73 4.79 21.36
C TYR A 257 -5.26 4.87 21.78
N GLU A 258 -4.92 5.85 22.63
CA GLU A 258 -3.54 6.17 23.02
C GLU A 258 -2.75 4.96 23.52
N PHE A 259 -3.39 4.11 24.33
CA PHE A 259 -2.78 2.92 24.92
C PHE A 259 -2.22 1.93 23.87
N ASN A 260 -2.80 1.91 22.67
CA ASN A 260 -2.39 0.97 21.62
C ASN A 260 -1.24 1.51 20.76
N TYR A 261 -0.87 2.79 20.85
CA TYR A 261 0.10 3.41 19.96
C TYR A 261 1.43 2.66 19.89
N LEU A 262 1.93 2.21 21.05
CA LEU A 262 3.17 1.46 21.14
C LEU A 262 3.10 0.11 20.39
N ASN A 263 1.93 -0.53 20.30
CA ASN A 263 1.75 -1.75 19.51
C ASN A 263 2.06 -1.50 18.03
N TYR A 264 1.71 -0.32 17.51
CA TYR A 264 1.93 0.06 16.11
C TYR A 264 3.37 0.54 15.83
N ILE A 265 4.07 1.10 16.83
CA ILE A 265 5.51 1.41 16.72
C ILE A 265 6.34 0.12 16.76
N GLN A 266 6.05 -0.77 17.72
CA GLN A 266 6.81 -1.99 17.94
C GLN A 266 6.50 -3.09 16.93
N PHE A 267 5.44 -2.89 16.14
CA PHE A 267 5.05 -3.78 15.06
C PHE A 267 6.17 -4.03 14.03
N SER A 268 7.08 -3.08 13.83
CA SER A 268 8.26 -3.27 12.96
C SER A 268 9.42 -4.03 13.62
N ILE A 269 9.31 -4.37 14.91
CA ILE A 269 10.39 -4.92 15.74
C ILE A 269 10.25 -6.44 15.96
N ASN A 270 9.04 -7.00 15.85
CA ASN A 270 8.86 -8.45 15.86
C ASN A 270 9.40 -9.04 14.54
N GLY A 271 10.55 -9.69 14.64
CA GLY A 271 11.39 -10.07 13.52
C GLY A 271 10.71 -11.02 12.55
N ILE A 272 10.80 -10.71 11.26
CA ILE A 272 10.51 -11.63 10.17
C ILE A 272 11.45 -12.84 10.35
N SER A 273 10.88 -14.04 10.51
CA SER A 273 11.66 -15.27 10.65
C SER A 273 12.18 -15.76 9.29
N TYR A 274 13.14 -16.69 9.30
CA TYR A 274 13.61 -17.31 8.05
C TYR A 274 12.46 -18.07 7.35
N GLU A 275 11.63 -18.78 8.12
CA GLU A 275 10.47 -19.51 7.63
C GLU A 275 9.41 -18.58 7.01
N ASP A 276 9.28 -17.34 7.51
CA ASP A 276 8.42 -16.34 6.90
C ASP A 276 8.91 -15.97 5.49
N ILE A 277 10.22 -15.75 5.35
CA ILE A 277 10.84 -15.44 4.06
C ILE A 277 10.72 -16.62 3.11
N GLU A 278 10.98 -17.83 3.58
CA GLU A 278 10.87 -19.07 2.79
C GLU A 278 9.44 -19.28 2.29
N SER A 279 8.43 -19.12 3.16
CA SER A 279 7.02 -19.25 2.76
C SER A 279 6.57 -18.22 1.70
N LEU A 280 7.16 -17.02 1.71
CA LEU A 280 6.92 -15.99 0.69
C LEU A 280 7.60 -16.29 -0.64
N LEU A 281 8.71 -17.03 -0.63
CA LEU A 281 9.47 -17.41 -1.82
C LEU A 281 8.93 -18.69 -2.47
N ASP A 282 8.47 -19.65 -1.68
CA ASP A 282 7.95 -20.94 -2.17
C ASP A 282 6.59 -20.84 -2.86
N GLY A 283 5.81 -19.78 -2.57
CA GLY A 283 4.58 -19.46 -3.30
C GLY A 283 4.78 -19.11 -4.80
N LYS A 284 6.01 -19.17 -5.31
CA LYS A 284 6.35 -19.05 -6.74
C LYS A 284 6.66 -20.38 -7.44
N GLN A 285 6.62 -21.53 -6.76
CA GLN A 285 6.97 -22.82 -7.37
C GLN A 285 5.83 -23.53 -8.12
N THR A 286 4.68 -22.89 -8.32
CA THR A 286 3.63 -23.43 -9.19
C THR A 286 3.45 -22.51 -10.40
N ASP A 287 4.31 -22.73 -11.40
CA ASP A 287 3.99 -22.50 -12.82
C ASP A 287 3.18 -23.69 -13.36
#